data_AF-A0A7W1THP6-F1
#
_entry.id   AF-A0A7W1THP6-F1
#
_cell.length_a   1.000
_cell.length_b   1.000
_cell.length_c   1.000
_cell.angle_alpha   90.00
_cell.angle_beta   90.00
_cell.angle_gamma   90.00
#
_symmetry.space_group_name_H-M   'P 1'
#
loop_
_entity.id
_entity.type
_entity.pdbx_description
1 polymer ?
#
loop_
_entity_poly.entity_id
_entity_poly.type
_entity_poly.pdbx_seq_one_letter_code
_entity_poly.pdbx_strand_id
1 'polypeptide(L)'
;MFRYYEEQDDPPIPKPRPLDHATLIGLWRERLVLVTVGVALLMMLSASVAVMWPYSARRTTDAIVGRVLNFPPGSVTLLQLPLAFIDPVLPTGQTTHIQYGPDHPIPIYLINDPAKGLMAYFGRDTFRGCRFQWFDSEKRFIDPCHGSAYTQTGDWVRGPARRNLDQFGVHVHPDGMVSIKVEDFYMGAVH
;
A
#
# COMPACT_ATOMS: atom_id res chain seq x y z
N MET A 1 3.08 -48.27 -74.43
CA MET A 1 3.80 -49.03 -73.37
C MET A 1 3.21 -48.59 -72.04
N PHE A 2 2.21 -49.31 -71.54
CA PHE A 2 1.59 -49.02 -70.24
C PHE A 2 1.93 -50.18 -69.31
N ARG A 3 2.81 -49.89 -68.34
CA ARG A 3 3.18 -50.83 -67.27
C ARG A 3 2.00 -50.91 -66.31
N TYR A 4 1.42 -52.09 -66.18
CA TYR A 4 0.53 -52.40 -65.07
C TYR A 4 1.32 -52.31 -63.77
N TYR A 5 0.86 -51.50 -62.83
CA TYR A 5 1.33 -51.56 -61.45
C TYR A 5 0.60 -52.71 -60.77
N GLU A 6 1.37 -53.65 -60.24
CA GLU A 6 0.89 -54.78 -59.45
C GLU A 6 0.59 -54.22 -58.04
N GLU A 7 -0.67 -54.25 -57.63
CA GLU A 7 -1.11 -53.76 -56.33
C GLU A 7 -0.62 -54.75 -55.27
N GLN A 8 0.34 -54.30 -54.46
CA GLN A 8 0.99 -55.11 -53.45
C GLN A 8 0.16 -55.06 -52.17
N ASP A 9 -0.59 -56.13 -51.89
CA ASP A 9 -1.37 -56.25 -50.66
C ASP A 9 -0.47 -56.10 -49.43
N ASP A 10 -0.72 -55.06 -48.63
CA ASP A 10 0.01 -54.86 -47.38
C ASP A 10 -0.21 -56.05 -46.44
N PRO A 11 0.84 -56.53 -45.75
CA PRO A 11 0.70 -57.64 -44.83
C PRO A 11 -0.29 -57.28 -43.70
N PRO A 12 -1.09 -58.24 -43.22
CA PRO A 12 -2.07 -57.98 -42.18
C PRO A 12 -1.37 -57.40 -40.94
N ILE A 13 -1.86 -56.25 -40.47
CA ILE A 13 -1.31 -55.58 -39.29
C ILE A 13 -1.36 -56.56 -38.11
N PRO A 14 -0.20 -56.91 -37.51
CA PRO A 14 -0.17 -57.85 -36.41
C PRO A 14 -0.98 -57.28 -35.24
N LYS A 15 -1.94 -58.05 -34.73
CA LYS A 15 -2.71 -57.65 -33.54
C LYS A 15 -1.72 -57.47 -32.38
N PRO A 16 -1.76 -56.33 -31.67
CA PRO A 16 -0.86 -56.11 -30.56
C PRO A 16 -1.08 -57.22 -29.52
N ARG A 17 0.03 -57.78 -29.02
CA ARG A 17 -0.05 -58.76 -27.93
C ARG A 17 -0.71 -58.08 -26.72
N PRO A 18 -1.69 -58.73 -26.05
CA PRO A 18 -2.25 -58.19 -24.83
C PRO A 18 -1.11 -58.01 -23.82
N LEU A 19 -1.06 -56.83 -23.20
CA LEU A 19 -0.09 -56.56 -22.14
C LEU A 19 -0.32 -57.56 -21.02
N ASP A 20 0.75 -58.14 -20.48
CA ASP A 20 0.64 -59.05 -19.35
C ASP A 20 0.11 -58.30 -18.11
N HIS A 21 -0.46 -59.04 -17.16
CA HIS A 21 -1.00 -58.45 -15.95
C HIS A 21 0.06 -57.67 -15.15
N ALA A 22 1.33 -58.09 -15.19
CA ALA A 22 2.42 -57.43 -14.50
C ALA A 22 2.75 -56.05 -15.09
N THR A 23 2.79 -55.92 -16.42
CA THR A 23 3.03 -54.64 -17.12
C THR A 23 1.85 -53.70 -16.94
N LEU A 24 0.61 -54.21 -16.98
CA LEU A 24 -0.58 -53.41 -16.68
C LEU A 24 -0.53 -52.86 -15.25
N ILE A 25 -0.26 -53.70 -14.24
CA ILE A 25 -0.13 -53.27 -12.84
C ILE A 25 0.99 -52.24 -12.67
N GLY A 26 2.13 -52.42 -13.36
CA GLY A 26 3.23 -51.46 -13.38
C GLY A 26 2.81 -50.09 -13.91
N LEU A 27 2.15 -50.05 -15.07
CA LEU A 27 1.65 -48.81 -15.69
C LEU A 27 0.60 -48.10 -14.83
N TRP A 28 -0.30 -48.84 -14.19
CA TRP A 28 -1.28 -48.27 -13.25
C TRP A 28 -0.59 -47.68 -12.02
N ARG A 29 0.45 -48.34 -11.49
CA ARG A 29 1.23 -47.85 -10.36
C ARG A 29 1.99 -46.56 -10.72
N GLU A 30 2.63 -46.50 -11.89
CA GLU A 30 3.32 -45.29 -12.37
C GLU A 30 2.35 -44.13 -12.54
N ARG A 31 1.19 -44.36 -13.16
CA ARG A 31 0.15 -43.33 -13.32
C ARG A 31 -0.38 -42.85 -11.98
N LEU A 32 -0.62 -43.76 -11.02
CA LEU A 32 -1.04 -43.41 -9.67
C LEU A 32 0.00 -42.51 -8.98
N VAL A 33 1.28 -42.88 -9.06
CA VAL A 33 2.38 -42.08 -8.49
C VAL A 33 2.42 -40.69 -9.12
N LEU A 34 2.36 -40.57 -10.46
CA LEU A 34 2.35 -39.28 -11.14
C LEU A 34 1.16 -38.40 -10.75
N VAL A 35 -0.04 -38.99 -10.63
CA VAL A 35 -1.24 -38.26 -10.18
C VAL A 35 -1.07 -37.78 -8.74
N THR A 36 -0.60 -38.63 -7.83
CA THR A 36 -0.41 -38.23 -6.42
C THR A 36 0.63 -37.13 -6.27
N VAL A 37 1.75 -37.20 -7.00
CA VAL A 37 2.78 -36.16 -7.01
C VAL A 37 2.22 -34.86 -7.61
N GLY A 38 1.48 -34.95 -8.71
CA GLY A 38 0.82 -33.78 -9.33
C GLY A 38 -0.15 -33.08 -8.37
N VAL A 39 -0.99 -33.84 -7.67
CA VAL A 39 -1.92 -33.31 -6.66
C VAL A 39 -1.15 -32.67 -5.49
N ALA A 40 -0.10 -33.32 -4.99
CA ALA A 40 0.72 -32.77 -3.91
C ALA A 40 1.39 -31.45 -4.31
N LEU A 41 1.94 -31.35 -5.53
CA LEU A 41 2.53 -30.11 -6.05
C LEU A 41 1.48 -29.00 -6.21
N LEU A 42 0.28 -29.31 -6.71
CA LEU A 42 -0.82 -28.35 -6.79
C LEU A 42 -1.25 -27.87 -5.40
N MET A 43 -1.32 -28.75 -4.41
CA MET A 43 -1.61 -28.37 -3.02
C MET A 43 -0.53 -27.44 -2.47
N MET A 44 0.75 -27.75 -2.69
CA MET A 44 1.87 -26.89 -2.25
C MET A 44 1.86 -25.52 -2.92
N LEU A 45 1.56 -25.44 -4.22
CA LEU A 45 1.42 -24.18 -4.95
C LEU A 45 0.23 -23.37 -4.44
N SER A 46 -0.93 -24.02 -4.21
CA SER A 46 -2.11 -23.35 -3.66
C SER A 46 -1.86 -22.81 -2.25
N ALA A 47 -1.16 -23.58 -1.40
CA ALA A 47 -0.76 -23.16 -0.07
C ALA A 47 0.24 -21.99 -0.12
N SER A 48 1.20 -22.02 -1.06
CA SER A 48 2.15 -20.94 -1.28
C SER A 48 1.46 -19.64 -1.68
N VAL A 49 0.47 -19.71 -2.58
CA VAL A 49 -0.35 -18.54 -2.97
C VAL A 49 -1.19 -18.06 -1.79
N ALA A 50 -1.86 -18.95 -1.06
CA ALA A 50 -2.69 -18.57 0.08
C ALA A 50 -1.88 -17.91 1.22
N VAL A 51 -0.65 -18.38 1.46
CA VAL A 51 0.26 -17.79 2.44
C VAL A 51 0.85 -16.47 1.93
N MET A 52 1.25 -16.38 0.66
CA MET A 52 1.96 -15.22 0.12
C MET A 52 1.04 -14.07 -0.34
N TRP A 53 -0.20 -14.37 -0.76
CA TRP A 53 -1.21 -13.37 -1.15
C TRP A 53 -1.45 -12.28 -0.09
N PRO A 54 -1.59 -12.60 1.22
CA PRO A 54 -1.70 -11.57 2.26
C PRO A 54 -0.39 -10.81 2.53
N TYR A 55 0.78 -11.31 2.09
CA TYR A 55 2.04 -10.55 2.13
C TYR A 55 2.24 -9.64 0.91
N SER A 56 1.77 -10.05 -0.27
CA SER A 56 1.81 -9.21 -1.49
C SER A 56 0.71 -8.15 -1.49
N ALA A 57 -0.44 -8.45 -0.89
CA ALA A 57 -1.41 -7.45 -0.48
C ALA A 57 -0.87 -6.73 0.76
N ARG A 58 0.20 -5.94 0.59
CA ARG A 58 0.60 -4.95 1.59
C ARG A 58 -0.67 -4.26 2.06
N ARG A 59 -0.94 -4.32 3.36
CA ARG A 59 -1.83 -3.34 4.01
C ARG A 59 -1.19 -2.00 3.76
N THR A 60 -1.57 -1.36 2.68
CA THR A 60 -1.18 0.00 2.39
C THR A 60 -1.62 0.82 3.59
N THR A 61 -0.68 1.48 4.25
CA THR A 61 -0.98 2.48 5.30
C THR A 61 -1.70 3.71 4.72
N ASP A 62 -2.02 3.66 3.42
CA ASP A 62 -2.88 4.55 2.66
C ASP A 62 -4.28 4.65 3.30
N ALA A 63 -4.58 5.78 3.91
CA ALA A 63 -5.94 6.16 4.25
C ALA A 63 -6.59 6.84 3.05
N ILE A 64 -7.65 6.25 2.49
CA ILE A 64 -8.50 6.95 1.53
C ILE A 64 -9.34 7.98 2.28
N VAL A 65 -9.14 9.27 1.99
CA VAL A 65 -9.75 10.38 2.73
C VAL A 65 -10.96 11.00 2.04
N GLY A 66 -11.15 10.74 0.75
CA GLY A 66 -12.32 11.21 0.00
C GLY A 66 -12.03 11.42 -1.48
N ARG A 67 -12.98 12.02 -2.20
CA ARG A 67 -12.78 12.46 -3.59
C ARG A 67 -12.04 13.79 -3.61
N VAL A 68 -11.21 14.02 -4.62
CA VAL A 68 -10.48 15.29 -4.82
C VAL A 68 -11.40 16.50 -4.88
N LEU A 69 -12.63 16.32 -5.40
CA LEU A 69 -13.65 17.37 -5.47
C LEU A 69 -14.13 17.86 -4.09
N ASN A 70 -13.95 17.06 -3.03
CA ASN A 70 -14.29 17.46 -1.65
C ASN A 70 -13.24 18.43 -1.06
N PHE A 71 -12.10 18.59 -1.72
CA PHE A 71 -10.99 19.45 -1.30
C PHE A 71 -10.75 20.50 -2.39
N PRO A 72 -11.60 21.52 -2.54
CA PRO A 72 -11.46 22.51 -3.60
C PRO A 72 -10.16 23.34 -3.45
N PRO A 73 -9.66 23.97 -4.53
CA PRO A 73 -8.49 24.85 -4.44
C PRO A 73 -8.67 25.95 -3.39
N GLY A 74 -7.65 26.17 -2.57
CA GLY A 74 -7.64 27.05 -1.40
C GLY A 74 -8.17 26.42 -0.10
N SER A 75 -8.68 25.19 -0.13
CA SER A 75 -9.21 24.54 1.08
C SER A 75 -8.11 24.16 2.08
N VAL A 76 -8.47 24.24 3.37
CA VAL A 76 -7.69 23.75 4.50
C VAL A 76 -8.63 22.86 5.32
N THR A 77 -8.40 21.56 5.29
CA THR A 77 -9.29 20.56 5.90
C THR A 77 -8.57 19.80 7.00
N LEU A 78 -9.11 19.83 8.22
CA LEU A 78 -8.62 18.97 9.30
C LEU A 78 -9.22 17.57 9.16
N LEU A 79 -8.35 16.57 9.06
CA LEU A 79 -8.67 15.15 9.04
C LEU A 79 -8.16 14.49 10.32
N GLN A 80 -8.85 13.43 10.73
CA GLN A 80 -8.48 12.59 11.88
C GLN A 80 -8.35 11.15 11.38
N LEU A 81 -7.13 10.68 11.20
CA LEU A 81 -6.89 9.35 10.65
C LEU A 81 -6.74 8.34 11.80
N PRO A 82 -7.62 7.33 11.92
CA PRO A 82 -7.57 6.32 12.98
C PRO A 82 -6.53 5.21 12.69
N LEU A 83 -5.40 5.58 12.10
CA LEU A 83 -4.33 4.66 11.72
C LEU A 83 -3.25 4.58 12.79
N ALA A 84 -2.67 3.40 12.94
CA ALA A 84 -1.52 3.20 13.79
C ALA A 84 -0.31 3.97 13.22
N PHE A 85 0.25 4.87 14.01
CA PHE A 85 1.45 5.63 13.65
C PHE A 85 2.24 5.95 14.92
N ILE A 86 3.56 5.81 14.82
CA ILE A 86 4.48 6.16 15.89
C ILE A 86 5.28 7.35 15.40
N ASP A 87 5.17 8.45 16.11
CA ASP A 87 5.90 9.67 15.80
C ASP A 87 7.42 9.47 15.95
N PRO A 88 8.21 9.63 14.88
CA PRO A 88 9.64 9.37 14.95
C PRO A 88 10.46 10.55 15.51
N VAL A 89 9.86 11.73 15.74
CA VAL A 89 10.63 12.99 15.85
C VAL A 89 10.40 13.77 17.15
N LEU A 90 9.58 13.28 18.09
CA LEU A 90 9.36 14.03 19.33
C LEU A 90 10.64 14.08 20.19
N PRO A 91 11.15 15.28 20.54
CA PRO A 91 12.45 15.42 21.20
C PRO A 91 12.45 14.95 22.67
N THR A 92 13.50 14.19 22.98
CA THR A 92 14.17 13.97 24.27
C THR A 92 13.59 14.69 25.50
N GLY A 93 12.78 13.97 26.27
CA GLY A 93 12.29 14.40 27.59
C GLY A 93 10.95 13.79 27.97
N GLN A 94 10.13 13.44 26.97
CA GLN A 94 8.97 12.56 27.14
C GLN A 94 9.37 11.14 26.71
N THR A 95 9.34 10.20 27.65
CA THR A 95 9.72 8.79 27.43
C THR A 95 8.69 7.97 26.66
N THR A 96 7.58 8.59 26.25
CA THR A 96 6.51 7.94 25.51
C THR A 96 6.40 8.58 24.14
N HIS A 97 6.86 7.86 23.11
CA HIS A 97 6.42 8.15 21.74
C HIS A 97 4.89 8.27 21.75
N ILE A 98 4.34 9.37 21.21
CA ILE A 98 2.90 9.47 21.06
C ILE A 98 2.51 8.43 20.01
N GLN A 99 1.79 7.40 20.48
CA GLN A 99 1.23 6.38 19.63
C GLN A 99 -0.16 6.83 19.18
N TYR A 100 -0.32 6.97 17.87
CA TYR A 100 -1.60 7.21 17.24
C TYR A 100 -2.28 5.89 16.87
N GLY A 101 -3.59 5.95 16.73
CA GLY A 101 -4.44 4.81 16.43
C GLY A 101 -5.93 5.19 16.48
N PRO A 102 -6.84 4.20 16.58
CA PRO A 102 -8.28 4.46 16.61
C PRO A 102 -8.73 5.40 17.74
N ASP A 103 -8.17 5.24 18.94
CA ASP A 103 -8.53 6.06 20.12
C ASP A 103 -7.79 7.40 20.17
N HIS A 104 -6.66 7.51 19.46
CA HIS A 104 -5.87 8.72 19.33
C HIS A 104 -5.53 8.96 17.86
N PRO A 105 -6.48 9.47 17.05
CA PRO A 105 -6.26 9.60 15.62
C PRO A 105 -5.18 10.63 15.30
N ILE A 106 -4.50 10.41 14.19
CA ILE A 106 -3.47 11.31 13.64
C ILE A 106 -4.18 12.58 13.15
N PRO A 107 -3.91 13.76 13.73
CA PRO A 107 -4.42 15.01 13.19
C PRO A 107 -3.64 15.35 11.93
N ILE A 108 -4.33 15.54 10.80
CA ILE A 108 -3.70 15.92 9.52
C ILE A 108 -4.44 17.10 8.91
N TYR A 109 -3.73 18.14 8.54
CA TYR A 109 -4.28 19.22 7.71
C TYR A 109 -4.00 18.91 6.24
N LEU A 110 -5.06 18.58 5.50
CA LEU A 110 -5.02 18.45 4.05
C LEU A 110 -5.33 19.81 3.42
N ILE A 111 -4.38 20.32 2.66
CA ILE A 111 -4.43 21.64 2.03
C ILE A 111 -4.42 21.45 0.54
N ASN A 112 -5.32 22.11 -0.19
CA ASN A 112 -5.23 22.19 -1.64
C ASN A 112 -4.77 23.59 -2.02
N ASP A 113 -3.47 23.77 -2.26
CA ASP A 113 -2.94 25.05 -2.72
C ASP A 113 -3.07 25.16 -4.24
N PRO A 114 -3.62 26.26 -4.80
CA PRO A 114 -3.80 26.40 -6.25
C PRO A 114 -2.51 26.29 -7.08
N ALA A 115 -1.36 26.59 -6.50
CA ALA A 115 -0.05 26.54 -7.18
C ALA A 115 0.73 25.27 -6.87
N LYS A 116 0.64 24.73 -5.65
CA LYS A 116 1.42 23.56 -5.18
C LYS A 116 0.62 22.24 -5.19
N GLY A 117 -0.71 22.30 -5.30
CA GLY A 117 -1.58 21.14 -5.23
C GLY A 117 -1.87 20.66 -3.81
N LEU A 118 -2.22 19.38 -3.66
CA LEU A 118 -2.55 18.79 -2.37
C LEU A 118 -1.31 18.52 -1.51
N MET A 119 -1.35 18.95 -0.26
CA MET A 119 -0.30 18.73 0.75
C MET A 119 -0.96 18.28 2.05
N ALA A 120 -0.37 17.30 2.73
CA ALA A 120 -0.86 16.81 4.02
C ALA A 120 0.17 17.11 5.12
N TYR A 121 -0.14 18.06 5.98
CA TYR A 121 0.71 18.42 7.12
C TYR A 121 0.27 17.70 8.39
N PHE A 122 1.24 17.23 9.15
CA PHE A 122 1.00 16.67 10.47
C PHE A 122 0.50 17.78 11.40
N GLY A 123 -0.70 17.64 11.94
CA GLY A 123 -1.42 18.61 12.79
C GLY A 123 -0.85 18.76 14.19
N ARG A 124 0.48 18.72 14.34
CA ARG A 124 1.21 18.98 15.57
C ARG A 124 2.41 19.90 15.35
N ASP A 125 2.67 20.73 16.35
CA ASP A 125 3.81 21.62 16.43
C ASP A 125 5.12 20.83 16.48
N THR A 126 6.15 21.34 15.82
CA THR A 126 7.46 20.68 15.69
C THR A 126 8.39 20.95 16.87
N PHE A 127 7.98 21.81 17.81
CA PHE A 127 8.70 22.05 19.06
C PHE A 127 8.35 21.02 20.14
N ARG A 128 7.09 20.97 20.59
CA ARG A 128 6.65 20.09 21.69
C ARG A 128 5.42 19.22 21.38
N GLY A 129 5.04 19.13 20.11
CA GLY A 129 3.96 18.22 19.68
C GLY A 129 2.53 18.66 20.04
N CYS A 130 2.34 19.89 20.49
CA CYS A 130 0.99 20.44 20.70
C CYS A 130 0.21 20.50 19.39
N ARG A 131 -1.11 20.26 19.43
CA ARG A 131 -1.97 20.40 18.24
C ARG A 131 -2.16 21.88 17.93
N PHE A 132 -1.73 22.32 16.76
CA PHE A 132 -1.99 23.67 16.27
C PHE A 132 -3.36 23.76 15.57
N GLN A 133 -3.85 24.98 15.41
CA GLN A 133 -5.11 25.28 14.72
C GLN A 133 -4.88 26.19 13.52
N TRP A 134 -5.74 26.07 12.50
CA TRP A 134 -5.80 27.02 11.39
C TRP A 134 -6.60 28.26 11.80
N PHE A 135 -6.03 29.44 11.58
CA PHE A 135 -6.66 30.73 11.82
C PHE A 135 -6.90 31.44 10.48
N ASP A 136 -8.16 31.44 10.02
CA ASP A 136 -8.48 31.96 8.69
C ASP A 136 -8.19 33.46 8.54
N SER A 137 -8.36 34.23 9.61
CA SER A 137 -8.05 35.67 9.65
C SER A 137 -6.58 36.00 9.44
N GLU A 138 -5.68 35.08 9.83
CA GLU A 138 -4.24 35.24 9.70
C GLU A 138 -3.64 34.42 8.56
N LYS A 139 -4.42 33.51 7.98
CA LYS A 139 -3.98 32.49 7.01
C LYS A 139 -2.75 31.73 7.52
N ARG A 140 -2.79 31.33 8.80
CA ARG A 140 -1.68 30.68 9.50
C ARG A 140 -2.15 29.51 10.36
N PHE A 141 -1.26 28.55 10.51
CA PHE A 141 -1.33 27.60 11.61
C PHE A 141 -0.68 28.20 12.85
N ILE A 142 -1.34 28.13 14.00
CA ILE A 142 -0.83 28.69 15.26
C ILE A 142 -0.97 27.64 16.37
N ASP A 143 0.15 27.35 17.02
CA ASP A 143 0.20 26.53 18.24
C ASP A 143 -0.30 27.36 19.45
N PRO A 144 -1.39 26.95 20.11
CA PRO A 144 -1.90 27.64 21.28
C PRO A 144 -1.00 27.47 22.52
N CYS A 145 -0.10 26.47 22.55
CA CYS A 145 0.75 26.22 23.72
C CYS A 145 1.88 27.23 23.86
N HIS A 146 2.64 27.47 22.78
CA HIS A 146 3.86 28.31 22.82
C HIS A 146 3.94 29.34 21.70
N GLY A 147 2.92 29.43 20.84
CA GLY A 147 2.83 30.44 19.80
C GLY A 147 3.76 30.21 18.61
N SER A 148 4.23 28.98 18.38
CA SER A 148 4.79 28.62 17.06
C SER A 148 3.73 28.90 15.99
N ALA A 149 4.13 29.52 14.89
CA ALA A 149 3.22 29.75 13.77
C ALA A 149 3.87 29.39 12.44
N TYR A 150 3.02 28.95 11.51
CA TYR A 150 3.43 28.46 10.19
C TYR A 150 2.53 29.03 9.10
N THR A 151 3.07 29.14 7.89
CA THR A 151 2.31 29.51 6.69
C THR A 151 1.32 28.40 6.33
N GLN A 152 0.40 28.69 5.40
CA GLN A 152 -0.46 27.66 4.79
C GLN A 152 0.36 26.55 4.12
N THR A 153 1.58 26.83 3.64
CA THR A 153 2.47 25.83 3.04
C THR A 153 3.46 25.24 4.04
N GLY A 154 3.17 25.34 5.33
CA GLY A 154 3.91 24.70 6.42
C GLY A 154 5.28 25.31 6.72
N ASP A 155 5.62 26.43 6.11
CA ASP A 155 6.87 27.14 6.39
C ASP A 155 6.79 27.83 7.74
N TRP A 156 7.87 27.77 8.52
CA TRP A 156 7.92 28.45 9.81
C TRP A 156 7.84 29.97 9.66
N VAL A 157 7.14 30.61 10.60
CA VAL A 157 6.96 32.08 10.63
C VAL A 157 7.50 32.69 11.91
N ARG A 158 7.18 32.11 13.07
CA ARG A 158 7.60 32.62 14.39
C ARG A 158 7.49 31.54 15.47
N GLY A 159 8.04 31.84 16.64
CA GLY A 159 7.94 31.02 17.85
C GLY A 159 9.10 30.04 18.01
N PRO A 160 9.02 29.13 19.01
CA PRO A 160 10.17 28.31 19.42
C PRO A 160 10.47 27.11 18.52
N ALA A 161 9.56 26.72 17.63
CA ALA A 161 9.82 25.68 16.64
C ALA A 161 11.07 25.99 15.80
N ARG A 162 11.88 24.96 15.52
CA ARG A 162 13.17 25.08 14.81
C ARG A 162 13.13 24.60 13.36
N ARG A 163 11.96 24.21 12.87
CA ARG A 163 11.77 23.62 11.55
C ARG A 163 10.33 23.77 11.10
N ASN A 164 10.13 23.70 9.78
CA ASN A 164 8.84 23.66 9.10
C ASN A 164 8.00 22.46 9.54
N LEU A 165 6.71 22.46 9.18
CA LEU A 165 5.79 21.39 9.50
C LEU A 165 6.19 20.05 8.84
N ASP A 166 5.95 18.97 9.59
CA ASP A 166 6.06 17.60 9.11
C ASP A 166 4.94 17.28 8.10
N GLN A 167 5.23 16.40 7.15
CA GLN A 167 4.33 16.09 6.05
C GLN A 167 4.13 14.58 5.88
N PHE A 168 2.98 14.21 5.32
CA PHE A 168 2.68 12.86 4.85
C PHE A 168 2.53 12.87 3.33
N GLY A 169 2.84 11.74 2.69
CA GLY A 169 2.63 11.54 1.26
C GLY A 169 1.14 11.63 0.91
N VAL A 170 0.82 12.36 -0.16
CA VAL A 170 -0.54 12.44 -0.72
C VAL A 170 -0.53 11.83 -2.11
N HIS A 171 -1.54 11.01 -2.40
CA HIS A 171 -1.71 10.43 -3.72
C HIS A 171 -3.14 10.67 -4.24
N VAL A 172 -3.24 11.11 -5.49
CA VAL A 172 -4.52 11.25 -6.20
C VAL A 172 -4.61 10.10 -7.20
N HIS A 173 -5.57 9.21 -6.98
CA HIS A 173 -5.80 8.05 -7.82
C HIS A 173 -6.49 8.44 -9.14
N PRO A 174 -6.39 7.62 -10.20
CA PRO A 174 -7.02 7.90 -11.50
C PRO A 174 -8.55 8.06 -11.45
N ASP A 175 -9.22 7.49 -10.45
CA ASP A 175 -10.67 7.61 -10.22
C ASP A 175 -11.06 8.87 -9.42
N GLY A 176 -10.08 9.73 -9.12
CA GLY A 176 -10.25 10.96 -8.37
C GLY A 176 -10.32 10.78 -6.85
N MET A 177 -10.03 9.59 -6.32
CA MET A 177 -9.88 9.39 -4.88
C MET A 177 -8.55 9.95 -4.39
N VAL A 178 -8.53 10.52 -3.19
CA VAL A 178 -7.32 11.00 -2.52
C VAL A 178 -6.99 10.03 -1.40
N SER A 179 -5.73 9.62 -1.33
CA SER A 179 -5.18 8.85 -0.21
C SER A 179 -4.01 9.57 0.43
N ILE A 180 -3.83 9.33 1.74
CA ILE A 180 -2.70 9.81 2.53
C ILE A 180 -1.91 8.59 3.00
N LYS A 181 -0.62 8.58 2.68
CA LYS A 181 0.31 7.51 3.02
C LYS A 181 1.08 7.87 4.28
N VAL A 182 0.72 7.22 5.38
CA VAL A 182 1.32 7.52 6.69
C VAL A 182 2.77 7.03 6.78
N GLU A 183 3.13 6.00 6.02
CA GLU A 183 4.52 5.53 5.89
C GLU A 183 5.44 6.51 5.16
N ASP A 184 4.89 7.34 4.28
CA ASP A 184 5.60 8.40 3.57
C ASP A 184 5.66 9.66 4.44
N PHE A 185 6.31 9.53 5.61
CA PHE A 185 6.49 10.63 6.55
C PHE A 185 7.77 11.42 6.25
N TYR A 186 7.66 12.73 6.15
CA TYR A 186 8.77 13.63 5.87
C TYR A 186 8.90 14.67 6.97
N MET A 187 10.12 14.81 7.49
CA MET A 187 10.42 15.90 8.41
C MET A 187 10.46 17.23 7.67
N GLY A 188 9.80 18.24 8.24
CA GLY A 188 9.95 19.61 7.75
C GLY A 188 11.39 20.10 7.87
N ALA A 189 11.86 20.85 6.86
CA ALA A 189 13.20 21.41 6.82
C ALA A 189 13.46 22.39 7.99
N VAL A 190 14.70 22.46 8.46
CA VAL A 190 15.16 23.50 9.39
C VAL A 190 15.05 24.85 8.69
N HIS A 191 14.49 25.85 9.38
CA HIS A 191 14.30 27.21 8.85
C HIS A 191 15.53 28.10 9.08
#